data_AF-A0A9P8N8P9-F1
#
_entry.id   AF-A0A9P8N8P9-F1
#
_cell.length_a   1.000
_cell.length_b   1.000
_cell.length_c   1.000
_cell.angle_alpha   90.00
_cell.angle_beta   90.00
_cell.angle_gamma   90.00
#
_symmetry.space_group_name_H-M   'P 1'
#
loop_
_entity.id
_entity.type
_entity.pdbx_description
1 polymer ?
#
loop_
_entity_poly.entity_id
_entity_poly.type
_entity_poly.pdbx_seq_one_letter_code
_entity_poly.pdbx_strand_id
1 'polypeptide(L)'
;MALLYPFMQLGLFADVLGLSVDTCRRIHGAAAWMTSALLALHIVVAILDQQKFSLHEQSNLSAVIGAGSLVALMLLSLSLFRRLSFELFLRTHQALAAVCIYMTWRHLPSESIFPRVYLYIPLGILLLSTFLHVLLFLYRNGVLPSRSYPYASVMCRKKKKNTEGSNEDTAEGTPLKIRVALPRPMHVKAGQYVNLWMPTVSFSSWLQCHPFMVTSWSPGKQDVLDLFVQTRHGLTEKLRAHAALEGTASFTAFVSGPYGRSEPV
;
A
#
# COMPACT_ATOMS: atom_id res chain seq x y z
N MET A 1 -3.09 17.00 3.07
CA MET A 1 -1.91 16.38 2.41
C MET A 1 -1.56 14.96 2.88
N ALA A 2 -2.35 14.34 3.78
CA ALA A 2 -2.16 12.95 4.26
C ALA A 2 -3.26 11.97 3.81
N LEU A 3 -4.25 12.43 3.02
CA LEU A 3 -5.50 11.70 2.77
C LEU A 3 -5.42 10.65 1.64
N LEU A 4 -4.33 10.59 0.87
CA LEU A 4 -4.19 9.67 -0.25
C LEU A 4 -3.37 8.41 0.06
N TYR A 5 -3.02 8.21 1.33
CA TYR A 5 -2.25 7.04 1.78
C TYR A 5 -2.94 6.01 2.69
N PRO A 6 -4.17 6.13 3.22
CA PRO A 6 -4.67 5.07 4.08
C PRO A 6 -5.81 4.34 3.38
N PHE A 7 -5.50 3.36 2.53
CA PHE A 7 -6.52 2.36 2.22
C PHE A 7 -5.90 0.96 2.29
N MET A 8 -6.24 0.27 3.39
CA MET A 8 -5.96 -1.14 3.68
C MET A 8 -4.49 -1.53 3.58
N GLN A 9 -3.69 -1.17 4.58
CA GLN A 9 -2.42 -1.85 4.80
C GLN A 9 -2.70 -3.21 5.45
N LEU A 10 -2.73 -4.27 4.63
CA LEU A 10 -2.72 -5.65 5.14
C LEU A 10 -1.56 -5.88 6.13
N GLY A 11 -0.48 -5.10 6.04
CA GLY A 11 0.63 -5.09 6.99
C GLY A 11 0.21 -4.81 8.44
N LEU A 12 -0.54 -3.73 8.68
CA LEU A 12 -0.99 -3.39 10.03
C LEU A 12 -1.97 -4.44 10.58
N PHE A 13 -2.89 -4.91 9.74
CA PHE A 13 -3.84 -5.96 10.12
C PHE A 13 -3.09 -7.26 10.46
N ALA A 14 -2.06 -7.60 9.69
CA ALA A 14 -1.18 -8.71 9.97
C ALA A 14 -0.44 -8.52 11.30
N ASP A 15 0.10 -7.34 11.59
CA ASP A 15 0.80 -7.08 12.86
C ASP A 15 -0.12 -7.11 14.08
N VAL A 16 -1.33 -6.53 13.99
CA VAL A 16 -2.32 -6.54 15.08
C VAL A 16 -2.82 -7.95 15.37
N LEU A 17 -3.08 -8.75 14.34
CA LEU A 17 -3.49 -10.14 14.51
C LEU A 17 -2.31 -11.10 14.76
N GLY A 18 -1.08 -10.59 14.71
CA GLY A 18 0.12 -11.42 14.74
C GLY A 18 0.13 -12.46 13.62
N LEU A 19 -0.45 -12.18 12.45
CA LEU A 19 -0.42 -13.05 11.28
C LEU A 19 0.68 -12.60 10.31
N SER A 20 1.04 -13.46 9.36
CA SER A 20 1.88 -13.04 8.24
C SER A 20 1.04 -12.23 7.23
N VAL A 21 1.69 -11.30 6.53
CA VAL A 21 1.04 -10.54 5.44
C VAL A 21 0.58 -11.49 4.33
N ASP A 22 1.31 -12.57 4.07
CA ASP A 22 0.94 -13.58 3.08
C ASP A 22 -0.32 -14.36 3.49
N THR A 23 -0.47 -14.68 4.78
CA THR A 23 -1.71 -15.28 5.30
C THR A 23 -2.88 -14.33 5.09
N CYS A 24 -2.74 -13.04 5.42
CA CYS A 24 -3.80 -12.06 5.20
C CYS A 24 -4.17 -11.93 3.71
N ARG A 25 -3.18 -11.97 2.80
CA ARG A 25 -3.42 -11.96 1.35
C ARG A 25 -4.17 -13.20 0.87
N ARG A 26 -3.87 -14.38 1.42
CA ARG A 26 -4.60 -15.62 1.13
C ARG A 26 -6.04 -15.55 1.60
N ILE A 27 -6.27 -15.06 2.82
CA ILE A 27 -7.62 -14.87 3.38
C ILE A 27 -8.42 -13.88 2.52
N HIS A 28 -7.82 -12.74 2.17
CA HIS A 28 -8.46 -11.75 1.29
C HIS A 28 -8.83 -12.37 -0.08
N GLY A 29 -7.93 -13.13 -0.69
CA GLY A 29 -8.20 -13.83 -1.95
C GLY A 29 -9.31 -14.88 -1.83
N ALA A 30 -9.33 -15.67 -0.75
CA ALA A 30 -10.38 -16.66 -0.51
C ALA A 30 -11.74 -15.99 -0.29
N ALA A 31 -11.80 -14.91 0.49
CA ALA A 31 -13.02 -14.13 0.70
C ALA A 31 -13.54 -13.51 -0.60
N ALA A 32 -12.64 -13.02 -1.46
CA ALA A 32 -12.98 -12.51 -2.78
C ALA A 32 -13.64 -13.60 -3.66
N TRP A 33 -13.04 -14.78 -3.77
CA TRP A 33 -13.62 -15.91 -4.52
C TRP A 33 -14.98 -16.36 -3.99
N MET A 34 -15.10 -16.48 -2.66
CA MET A 34 -16.36 -16.83 -2.01
C MET A 34 -17.45 -15.80 -2.30
N THR A 35 -17.13 -14.51 -2.22
CA THR A 35 -18.07 -13.41 -2.49
C THR A 35 -18.52 -13.43 -3.95
N SER A 36 -17.60 -13.70 -4.89
CA SER A 36 -17.94 -13.84 -6.31
C SER A 36 -18.86 -15.04 -6.58
N ALA A 37 -18.63 -16.18 -5.94
CA ALA A 37 -19.49 -17.35 -6.07
C ALA A 37 -20.89 -17.11 -5.51
N LEU A 38 -20.98 -16.48 -4.34
CA LEU A 38 -22.26 -16.10 -3.72
C LEU A 38 -23.02 -15.06 -4.56
N LEU A 39 -22.31 -14.09 -5.15
CA LEU A 39 -22.93 -13.14 -6.08
C LEU A 39 -23.47 -13.84 -7.33
N ALA A 40 -22.71 -14.76 -7.93
CA ALA A 40 -23.16 -15.51 -9.10
C ALA A 40 -24.43 -16.31 -8.77
N LEU A 41 -24.45 -16.99 -7.62
CA LEU A 41 -25.63 -17.71 -7.14
C LEU A 41 -26.81 -16.76 -6.93
N HIS A 42 -26.59 -15.60 -6.30
CA HIS A 42 -27.63 -14.59 -6.09
C HIS A 42 -28.26 -14.13 -7.41
N ILE A 43 -27.43 -13.86 -8.43
CA ILE A 43 -27.90 -13.47 -9.77
C ILE A 43 -28.72 -14.61 -10.40
N VAL A 44 -28.25 -15.86 -10.32
CA VAL A 44 -28.98 -17.02 -10.87
C VAL A 44 -30.34 -17.18 -10.20
N VAL A 45 -30.40 -17.10 -8.87
CA VAL A 45 -31.67 -17.21 -8.13
C VAL A 45 -32.62 -16.07 -8.52
N ALA A 46 -32.13 -14.84 -8.64
CA ALA A 46 -32.96 -13.70 -9.06
C ALA A 46 -33.54 -13.87 -10.47
N ILE A 47 -32.77 -14.46 -11.41
CA ILE A 47 -33.25 -14.78 -12.76
C ILE A 47 -34.31 -15.88 -12.72
N LEU A 48 -34.10 -16.93 -11.91
CA LEU A 48 -35.04 -18.05 -11.79
C LEU A 48 -36.36 -17.64 -11.14
N ASP A 49 -36.33 -16.70 -10.19
CA ASP A 49 -37.51 -16.16 -9.51
C ASP A 49 -38.36 -15.23 -10.41
N GLN A 50 -37.96 -15.00 -11.68
CA GLN A 50 -38.66 -14.16 -12.66
C GLN A 50 -38.98 -12.75 -12.13
N GLN A 51 -38.13 -12.22 -11.26
CA GLN A 51 -38.25 -10.87 -10.74
C GLN A 51 -38.29 -9.87 -11.90
N LYS A 52 -39.32 -9.01 -11.94
CA LYS A 52 -39.41 -7.95 -12.95
C LYS A 52 -38.25 -6.96 -12.75
N PHE A 53 -37.19 -7.13 -13.52
CA PHE A 53 -35.97 -6.34 -13.36
C PHE A 53 -36.00 -5.08 -14.22
N SER A 54 -36.54 -3.99 -13.66
CA SER A 54 -36.52 -2.68 -14.32
C SER A 54 -35.26 -1.90 -13.94
N LEU A 55 -34.44 -1.52 -14.93
CA LEU A 55 -33.26 -0.66 -14.72
C LEU A 55 -33.61 0.78 -14.33
N HIS A 56 -34.88 1.18 -14.44
CA HIS A 56 -35.33 2.49 -13.99
C HIS A 56 -35.41 2.58 -12.46
N GLU A 57 -35.52 1.43 -11.78
CA GLU A 57 -35.47 1.38 -10.33
C GLU A 57 -34.03 1.54 -9.83
N GLN A 58 -33.83 2.49 -8.92
CA GLN A 58 -32.49 2.82 -8.40
C GLN A 58 -31.82 1.63 -7.71
N SER A 59 -32.59 0.75 -7.06
CA SER A 59 -32.06 -0.46 -6.42
C SER A 59 -31.48 -1.42 -7.46
N ASN A 60 -32.22 -1.71 -8.54
CA ASN A 60 -31.77 -2.61 -9.60
C ASN A 60 -30.55 -2.05 -10.34
N LEU A 61 -30.53 -0.74 -10.62
CA LEU A 61 -29.36 -0.09 -11.21
C LEU A 61 -28.12 -0.24 -10.31
N SER A 62 -28.28 0.01 -9.01
CA SER A 62 -27.17 -0.17 -8.05
C SER A 62 -26.70 -1.62 -7.95
N ALA A 63 -27.61 -2.60 -8.09
CA ALA A 63 -27.26 -4.01 -8.16
C ALA A 63 -26.36 -4.32 -9.35
N VAL A 64 -26.71 -3.83 -10.55
CA VAL A 64 -25.92 -4.03 -11.77
C VAL A 64 -24.54 -3.39 -11.66
N ILE A 65 -24.47 -2.13 -11.19
CA ILE A 65 -23.19 -1.42 -11.05
C ILE A 65 -22.32 -2.11 -9.98
N GLY A 66 -22.93 -2.52 -8.85
CA GLY A 66 -22.24 -3.26 -7.80
C GLY A 66 -21.67 -4.58 -8.31
N ALA A 67 -22.48 -5.41 -8.97
CA ALA A 67 -22.05 -6.66 -9.55
C ALA A 67 -20.95 -6.46 -10.62
N GLY A 68 -21.13 -5.50 -11.52
CA GLY A 68 -20.14 -5.15 -12.55
C GLY A 68 -18.82 -4.68 -11.93
N SER A 69 -18.86 -3.91 -10.85
CA SER A 69 -17.65 -3.49 -10.14
C SER A 69 -16.92 -4.65 -9.47
N LEU A 70 -17.63 -5.64 -8.92
CA LEU A 70 -17.01 -6.86 -8.35
C LEU A 70 -16.37 -7.72 -9.46
N VAL A 71 -17.02 -7.87 -10.61
CA VAL A 71 -16.44 -8.56 -11.77
C VAL A 71 -15.18 -7.84 -12.26
N ALA A 72 -15.22 -6.51 -12.38
CA ALA A 72 -14.06 -5.70 -12.74
C ALA A 72 -12.91 -5.86 -11.74
N LEU A 73 -13.20 -5.93 -10.43
CA LEU A 73 -12.21 -6.22 -9.40
C LEU A 73 -11.52 -7.57 -9.61
N MET A 74 -12.27 -8.62 -9.95
CA MET A 74 -11.70 -9.94 -10.24
C MET A 74 -10.83 -9.93 -11.50
N LEU A 75 -11.31 -9.31 -12.59
CA LEU A 75 -10.57 -9.22 -13.85
C LEU A 75 -9.27 -8.43 -13.72
N LEU A 76 -9.32 -7.28 -13.03
CA LEU A 76 -8.12 -6.47 -12.77
C LEU A 76 -7.13 -7.18 -11.84
N SER A 77 -7.60 -8.08 -10.97
CA SER A 77 -6.75 -8.82 -10.05
C SER A 77 -6.00 -9.99 -10.71
N LEU A 78 -6.31 -10.29 -11.98
CA LEU A 78 -5.54 -11.24 -12.78
C LEU A 78 -4.09 -10.76 -12.96
N SER A 79 -3.16 -11.70 -13.13
CA SER A 79 -1.73 -11.41 -13.15
C SER A 79 -1.28 -10.46 -14.26
N LEU A 80 -2.09 -10.28 -15.31
CA LEU A 80 -1.75 -9.43 -16.45
C LEU A 80 -1.65 -7.96 -16.05
N PHE A 81 -2.71 -7.41 -15.45
CA PHE A 81 -2.74 -5.99 -15.06
C PHE A 81 -1.75 -5.66 -13.94
N ARG A 82 -1.58 -6.59 -12.99
CA ARG A 82 -0.64 -6.43 -11.88
C ARG A 82 0.82 -6.35 -12.33
N ARG A 83 1.17 -7.00 -13.45
CA ARG A 83 2.53 -6.97 -14.02
C ARG A 83 2.82 -5.67 -14.77
N LEU A 84 1.81 -5.05 -15.39
CA LEU A 84 1.98 -3.82 -16.17
C LEU A 84 2.24 -2.61 -15.27
N SER A 85 1.40 -2.41 -14.25
CA SER A 85 1.60 -1.36 -13.27
C SER A 85 0.92 -1.73 -11.96
N PHE A 86 1.71 -2.18 -10.99
CA PHE A 86 1.21 -2.55 -9.67
C PHE A 86 0.54 -1.37 -8.95
N GLU A 87 1.07 -0.16 -9.16
CA GLU A 87 0.57 1.06 -8.51
C GLU A 87 -0.80 1.47 -9.05
N LEU A 88 -0.95 1.50 -10.38
CA LEU A 88 -2.23 1.81 -11.00
C LEU A 88 -3.26 0.75 -10.63
N PHE A 89 -2.88 -0.53 -10.71
CA PHE A 89 -3.71 -1.64 -10.26
C PHE A 89 -4.24 -1.42 -8.84
N LEU A 90 -3.35 -1.10 -7.88
CA LEU A 90 -3.74 -0.92 -6.48
C LEU A 90 -4.72 0.24 -6.30
N ARG A 91 -4.50 1.38 -6.97
CA ARG A 91 -5.40 2.55 -6.87
C ARG A 91 -6.75 2.30 -7.52
N THR A 92 -6.77 1.68 -8.70
CA THR A 92 -8.02 1.31 -9.38
C THR A 92 -8.79 0.26 -8.57
N HIS A 93 -8.10 -0.72 -7.97
CA HIS A 93 -8.71 -1.73 -7.11
C HIS A 93 -9.37 -1.08 -5.87
N GLN A 94 -8.68 -0.14 -5.20
CA GLN A 94 -9.25 0.61 -4.07
C GLN A 94 -10.48 1.43 -4.48
N ALA A 95 -10.41 2.14 -5.61
CA ALA A 95 -11.53 2.94 -6.11
C ALA A 95 -12.76 2.05 -6.45
N LEU A 96 -12.54 0.93 -7.15
CA LEU A 96 -13.60 -0.01 -7.46
C LEU A 96 -14.18 -0.70 -6.21
N ALA A 97 -13.36 -1.01 -5.20
CA ALA A 97 -13.84 -1.55 -3.93
C ALA A 97 -14.76 -0.56 -3.22
N ALA A 98 -14.42 0.74 -3.21
CA ALA A 98 -15.28 1.79 -2.65
C ALA A 98 -16.61 1.91 -3.41
N VAL A 99 -16.56 1.89 -4.75
CA VAL A 99 -17.77 1.86 -5.60
C VAL A 99 -18.62 0.63 -5.29
N CYS A 100 -18.01 -0.56 -5.22
CA CYS A 100 -18.70 -1.80 -4.89
C CYS A 100 -19.43 -1.70 -3.55
N ILE A 101 -18.74 -1.27 -2.48
CA ILE A 101 -19.34 -1.13 -1.14
C ILE A 101 -20.51 -0.14 -1.17
N TYR A 102 -20.34 1.02 -1.82
CA TYR A 102 -21.39 2.03 -1.90
C TYR A 102 -22.60 1.55 -2.69
N MET A 103 -22.39 0.87 -3.82
CA MET A 103 -23.49 0.35 -4.65
C MET A 103 -24.21 -0.80 -3.96
N THR A 104 -23.49 -1.68 -3.24
CA THR A 104 -24.10 -2.68 -2.37
C THR A 104 -24.96 -2.00 -1.31
N TRP A 105 -24.46 -1.00 -0.60
CA TRP A 105 -25.25 -0.25 0.39
C TRP A 105 -26.53 0.38 -0.20
N ARG A 106 -26.46 0.90 -1.44
CA ARG A 106 -27.62 1.44 -2.17
C ARG A 106 -28.63 0.37 -2.59
N HIS A 107 -28.16 -0.84 -2.89
CA HIS A 107 -29.01 -1.97 -3.27
C HIS A 107 -29.73 -2.59 -2.06
N LEU A 108 -29.12 -2.52 -0.86
CA LEU A 108 -29.72 -3.07 0.36
C LEU A 108 -31.06 -2.40 0.70
N PRO A 109 -32.10 -3.19 1.08
CA PRO A 109 -33.41 -2.66 1.44
C PRO A 109 -33.29 -1.65 2.59
N SER A 110 -34.06 -0.56 2.50
CA SER A 110 -34.15 0.47 3.55
C SER A 110 -34.94 0.03 4.77
N GLU A 111 -35.89 -0.87 4.56
CA GLU A 111 -36.88 -1.26 5.57
C GLU A 111 -36.29 -2.14 6.68
N SER A 112 -35.15 -2.79 6.44
CA SER A 112 -34.49 -3.65 7.44
C SER A 112 -33.07 -3.20 7.73
N ILE A 113 -32.78 -3.04 9.03
CA ILE A 113 -31.45 -2.64 9.52
C ILE A 113 -30.48 -3.82 9.45
N PHE A 114 -30.98 -5.05 9.59
CA PHE A 114 -30.19 -6.27 9.69
C PHE A 114 -29.12 -6.43 8.60
N PRO A 115 -29.42 -6.35 7.28
CA PRO A 115 -28.40 -6.49 6.24
C PRO A 115 -27.39 -5.33 6.25
N ARG A 116 -27.81 -4.12 6.67
CA ARG A 116 -26.94 -2.93 6.70
C ARG A 116 -25.90 -3.01 7.82
N VAL A 117 -26.22 -3.65 8.94
CA VAL A 117 -25.28 -3.86 10.05
C VAL A 117 -24.05 -4.66 9.60
N TYR A 118 -24.22 -5.66 8.73
CA TYR A 118 -23.11 -6.44 8.16
C TYR A 118 -22.16 -5.58 7.30
N LEU A 119 -22.61 -4.44 6.76
CA LEU A 119 -21.74 -3.48 6.08
C LEU A 119 -21.13 -2.46 7.06
N TYR A 120 -21.93 -1.97 8.01
CA TYR A 120 -21.49 -0.91 8.93
C TYR A 120 -20.40 -1.36 9.90
N ILE A 121 -20.46 -2.60 10.42
CA ILE A 121 -19.43 -3.13 11.32
C ILE A 121 -18.04 -3.14 10.66
N PRO A 122 -17.82 -3.83 9.52
CA PRO A 122 -16.51 -3.86 8.88
C PRO A 122 -16.08 -2.49 8.35
N LEU A 123 -17.02 -1.65 7.89
CA LEU A 123 -16.71 -0.28 7.49
C LEU A 123 -16.22 0.56 8.68
N GLY A 124 -16.85 0.43 9.85
CA GLY A 124 -16.43 1.09 11.08
C GLY A 124 -15.02 0.65 11.53
N ILE A 125 -14.74 -0.66 11.49
CA ILE A 125 -13.41 -1.20 11.79
C ILE A 125 -12.35 -0.65 10.80
N LEU A 126 -12.67 -0.62 9.50
CA LEU A 126 -11.80 -0.07 8.47
C LEU A 126 -11.50 1.42 8.72
N LEU A 127 -12.53 2.22 9.00
CA LEU A 127 -12.38 3.65 9.23
C LEU A 127 -11.59 3.94 10.51
N LEU A 128 -11.87 3.22 11.60
CA LEU A 128 -11.14 3.37 12.87
C LEU A 128 -9.67 2.98 12.73
N SER A 129 -9.38 1.83 12.12
CA SER A 129 -7.99 1.39 11.89
C SER A 129 -7.21 2.36 11.00
N THR A 130 -7.85 2.86 9.93
CA THR A 130 -7.32 3.90 9.04
C THR A 130 -7.03 5.19 9.81
N PHE A 131 -7.97 5.64 10.65
CA PHE A 131 -7.81 6.84 11.45
C PHE A 131 -6.64 6.73 12.43
N LEU A 132 -6.56 5.63 13.19
CA LEU A 132 -5.45 5.37 14.12
C LEU A 132 -4.11 5.31 13.39
N HIS A 133 -4.07 4.70 12.20
CA HIS A 133 -2.87 4.61 11.39
C HIS A 133 -2.41 6.00 10.92
N VAL A 134 -3.32 6.82 10.41
CA VAL A 134 -3.01 8.20 9.99
C VAL A 134 -2.50 8.99 11.20
N LEU A 135 -3.14 8.87 12.36
CA LEU A 135 -2.70 9.56 13.57
C LEU A 135 -1.29 9.13 13.99
N LEU A 136 -1.00 7.82 14.01
CA LEU A 136 0.33 7.29 14.32
C LEU A 136 1.38 7.73 13.30
N PHE A 137 1.03 7.72 12.01
CA PHE A 137 1.90 8.18 10.92
C PHE A 137 2.23 9.67 11.07
N LEU A 138 1.22 10.52 11.30
CA LEU A 138 1.39 11.96 11.52
C LEU A 138 2.23 12.23 12.77
N TYR A 139 1.96 11.51 13.86
CA TYR A 139 2.72 11.60 15.11
C TYR A 139 4.19 11.23 14.89
N ARG A 140 4.46 10.09 14.24
CA ARG A 140 5.82 9.59 13.99
C ARG A 140 6.63 10.54 13.11
N ASN A 141 6.00 11.08 12.07
CA ASN A 141 6.66 11.94 11.09
C ASN A 141 6.70 13.42 11.50
N GLY A 142 6.28 13.76 12.73
CA GLY A 142 6.44 15.12 13.26
C GLY A 142 5.56 16.17 12.57
N VAL A 143 4.50 15.77 11.88
CA VAL A 143 3.55 16.70 11.24
C VAL A 143 2.81 17.55 12.28
N LEU A 144 2.79 17.08 13.54
CA LEU A 144 2.41 17.84 14.73
C LEU A 144 3.48 17.59 15.83
N PRO A 145 4.38 18.50 16.28
CA PRO A 145 4.83 19.84 15.86
C PRO A 145 6.39 19.98 15.61
N SER A 146 6.83 21.19 15.22
CA SER A 146 8.18 21.87 15.13
C SER A 146 9.54 21.13 15.04
N ARG A 147 9.61 19.84 14.76
CA ARG A 147 10.91 19.19 14.41
C ARG A 147 11.14 19.21 12.90
N SER A 148 12.41 19.22 12.50
CA SER A 148 12.83 19.12 11.10
C SER A 148 12.10 17.96 10.41
N TYR A 149 11.57 18.23 9.21
CA TYR A 149 10.87 17.25 8.40
C TYR A 149 11.72 15.99 8.17
N PRO A 150 11.08 14.80 8.12
CA PRO A 150 11.81 13.56 7.89
C PRO A 150 12.45 13.62 6.49
N TYR A 151 13.73 13.28 6.44
CA TYR A 151 14.56 13.49 5.25
C TYR A 151 15.42 12.27 4.97
N ALA A 152 15.49 11.87 3.71
CA ALA A 152 16.33 10.78 3.25
C ALA A 152 17.46 11.32 2.37
N SER A 153 18.70 11.12 2.80
CA SER A 153 19.85 11.32 1.94
C SER A 153 20.21 10.02 1.23
N VAL A 154 20.49 10.13 -0.06
CA VAL A 154 20.78 9.01 -0.93
C VAL A 154 22.22 9.11 -1.39
N MET A 155 22.99 8.06 -1.11
CA MET A 155 24.40 7.96 -1.44
C MET A 155 24.62 6.81 -2.42
N CYS A 156 25.16 7.14 -3.59
CA CYS A 156 25.68 6.15 -4.54
C CYS A 156 27.18 5.98 -4.32
N ARG A 157 27.67 4.74 -4.36
CA ARG A 157 29.11 4.49 -4.43
C ARG A 157 29.63 5.06 -5.75
N LYS A 158 30.46 6.11 -5.68
CA LYS A 158 31.19 6.61 -6.86
C LYS A 158 32.07 5.48 -7.40
N LYS A 159 31.87 5.05 -8.66
CA LYS A 159 32.81 4.16 -9.35
C LYS A 159 34.12 4.96 -9.46
N LYS A 160 35.22 4.49 -8.87
CA LYS A 160 36.54 5.07 -9.15
C LYS A 160 36.72 4.96 -10.66
N LYS A 161 36.98 6.08 -11.35
CA LYS A 161 37.47 6.07 -12.74
C LYS A 161 38.85 5.42 -12.69
N ASN A 162 38.89 4.09 -12.76
CA ASN A 162 40.10 3.41 -13.19
C ASN A 162 39.98 3.25 -14.70
N THR A 163 41.02 3.73 -15.36
CA THR A 163 41.26 3.75 -16.80
C THR A 163 40.98 2.40 -17.45
N GLU A 164 40.31 2.49 -18.60
CA GLU A 164 40.24 1.52 -19.71
C GLU A 164 39.53 0.17 -19.49
N GLY A 165 38.47 -0.01 -20.29
CA GLY A 165 38.25 -1.28 -20.98
C GLY A 165 37.29 -2.29 -20.35
N SER A 166 36.01 -1.93 -20.17
CA SER A 166 34.93 -2.92 -20.31
C SER A 166 33.59 -2.22 -20.55
N ASN A 167 33.05 -2.44 -21.74
CA ASN A 167 31.72 -2.04 -22.18
C ASN A 167 30.63 -2.78 -21.38
N GLU A 168 29.48 -2.12 -21.24
CA GLU A 168 28.17 -2.69 -20.85
C GLU A 168 28.05 -3.30 -19.44
N ASP A 169 28.25 -2.49 -18.40
CA ASP A 169 27.75 -2.85 -17.06
C ASP A 169 26.33 -2.28 -16.87
N THR A 170 25.34 -3.15 -16.96
CA THR A 170 23.92 -2.86 -16.73
C THR A 170 23.74 -2.07 -15.42
N ALA A 171 23.04 -0.92 -15.49
CA ALA A 171 22.76 -0.07 -14.32
C ALA A 171 21.89 -0.76 -13.23
N GLU A 172 21.40 -1.96 -13.52
CA GLU A 172 20.65 -2.83 -12.63
C GLU A 172 21.58 -3.54 -11.65
N GLY A 173 21.33 -3.39 -10.35
CA GLY A 173 22.03 -4.15 -9.32
C GLY A 173 23.11 -3.41 -8.52
N THR A 174 23.41 -2.14 -8.83
CA THR A 174 24.30 -1.35 -7.97
C THR A 174 23.59 -1.04 -6.64
N PRO A 175 24.17 -1.39 -5.48
CA PRO A 175 23.53 -1.12 -4.20
C PRO A 175 23.52 0.39 -3.89
N LEU A 176 22.35 0.89 -3.52
CA LEU A 176 22.07 2.26 -3.11
C LEU A 176 21.99 2.30 -1.58
N LYS A 177 22.74 3.20 -0.93
CA LYS A 177 22.58 3.46 0.50
C LYS A 177 21.64 4.63 0.68
N ILE A 178 20.51 4.40 1.34
CA ILE A 178 19.54 5.43 1.71
C ILE A 178 19.62 5.62 3.22
N ARG A 179 19.93 6.84 3.66
CA ARG A 179 19.99 7.23 5.06
C ARG A 179 18.79 8.09 5.38
N VAL A 180 17.91 7.63 6.26
CA VAL A 180 16.66 8.32 6.61
C VAL A 180 16.76 8.88 8.03
N ALA A 181 16.71 10.21 8.15
CA ALA A 181 16.62 10.91 9.41
C ALA A 181 15.17 10.93 9.90
N LEU A 182 14.96 10.48 11.13
CA LEU A 182 13.67 10.35 11.77
C LEU A 182 13.42 11.53 12.73
N PRO A 183 12.29 12.25 12.61
CA PRO A 183 11.91 13.30 13.55
C PRO A 183 11.68 12.76 14.97
N ARG A 184 11.23 11.51 15.06
CA ARG A 184 11.02 10.80 16.33
C ARG A 184 11.80 9.49 16.33
N PRO A 185 12.76 9.31 17.25
CA PRO A 185 13.54 8.08 17.32
C PRO A 185 12.65 6.85 17.45
N MET A 186 13.01 5.78 16.75
CA MET A 186 12.28 4.51 16.78
C MET A 186 13.21 3.36 17.12
N HIS A 187 12.69 2.38 17.85
CA HIS A 187 13.40 1.14 18.11
C HIS A 187 13.13 0.17 16.97
N VAL A 188 14.17 -0.37 16.37
CA VAL A 188 14.09 -1.34 15.26
C VAL A 188 14.88 -2.57 15.63
N LYS A 189 14.26 -3.73 15.51
CA LYS A 189 14.91 -5.03 15.73
C LYS A 189 15.44 -5.59 14.41
N ALA A 190 16.41 -6.50 14.51
CA ALA A 190 16.93 -7.21 13.35
C ALA A 190 15.81 -7.93 12.59
N GLY A 191 15.87 -7.88 11.25
CA GLY A 191 14.86 -8.49 10.38
C GLY A 191 13.60 -7.66 10.16
N GLN A 192 13.46 -6.49 10.79
CA GLN A 192 12.31 -5.60 10.54
C GLN A 192 12.53 -4.70 9.32
N TYR A 193 11.41 -4.26 8.73
CA TYR A 193 11.40 -3.34 7.60
C TYR A 193 10.55 -2.12 7.90
N VAL A 194 10.75 -1.07 7.11
CA VAL A 194 9.93 0.15 7.14
C VAL A 194 9.38 0.44 5.76
N ASN A 195 8.18 1.00 5.71
CA ASN A 195 7.61 1.52 4.49
C ASN A 195 8.06 2.98 4.32
N LEU A 196 8.70 3.28 3.19
CA LEU A 196 9.25 4.59 2.87
C LEU A 196 8.44 5.25 1.75
N TRP A 197 7.99 6.49 2.02
CA TRP A 197 7.30 7.33 1.04
C TRP A 197 8.12 8.58 0.75
N MET A 198 8.54 8.76 -0.50
CA MET A 198 9.36 9.90 -0.93
C MET A 198 8.65 10.68 -2.05
N PRO A 199 7.69 11.56 -1.71
CA PRO A 199 6.84 12.21 -2.71
C PRO A 199 7.60 13.18 -3.62
N THR A 200 8.75 13.70 -3.19
CA THR A 200 9.52 14.72 -3.93
C THR A 200 10.46 14.14 -4.97
N VAL A 201 10.54 12.81 -5.12
CA VAL A 201 11.43 12.16 -6.09
C VAL A 201 10.89 12.23 -7.51
N SER A 202 9.58 12.02 -7.68
CA SER A 202 8.90 12.20 -8.97
C SER A 202 7.38 12.29 -8.78
N PHE A 203 6.66 12.73 -9.80
CA PHE A 203 5.19 12.79 -9.78
C PHE A 203 4.54 11.44 -9.48
N SER A 204 5.05 10.34 -10.04
CA SER A 204 4.54 8.99 -9.74
C SER A 204 4.89 8.55 -8.31
N SER A 205 6.04 9.00 -7.78
CA SER A 205 6.50 8.68 -6.42
C SER A 205 5.56 9.22 -5.34
N TRP A 206 4.75 10.22 -5.68
CA TRP A 206 3.72 10.73 -4.80
C TRP A 206 2.67 9.66 -4.43
N LEU A 207 2.37 8.72 -5.34
CA LEU A 207 1.42 7.62 -5.12
C LEU A 207 2.08 6.34 -4.59
N GLN A 208 3.41 6.30 -4.50
CA GLN A 208 4.23 5.11 -4.24
C GLN A 208 4.71 5.04 -2.80
N CYS A 209 4.62 3.87 -2.18
CA CYS A 209 5.28 3.62 -0.90
C CYS A 209 5.85 2.21 -0.93
N HIS A 210 7.13 2.06 -0.57
CA HIS A 210 7.85 0.80 -0.74
C HIS A 210 8.42 0.31 0.59
N PRO A 211 8.32 -1.01 0.87
CA PRO A 211 8.99 -1.63 2.01
C PRO A 211 10.49 -1.73 1.75
N PHE A 212 11.29 -1.32 2.72
CA PHE A 212 12.74 -1.50 2.74
C PHE A 212 13.19 -2.07 4.08
N MET A 213 14.02 -3.11 4.02
CA MET A 213 14.64 -3.71 5.20
C MET A 213 15.57 -2.70 5.88
N VAL A 214 15.47 -2.61 7.20
CA VAL A 214 16.38 -1.77 7.98
C VAL A 214 17.67 -2.54 8.21
N THR A 215 18.80 -1.89 7.92
CA THR A 215 20.13 -2.49 8.07
C THR A 215 20.92 -1.92 9.23
N SER A 216 20.51 -0.77 9.77
CA SER A 216 21.08 -0.21 11.00
C SER A 216 20.46 -0.86 12.24
N TRP A 217 21.30 -1.26 13.19
CA TRP A 217 20.88 -1.80 14.47
C TRP A 217 21.49 -1.02 15.63
N SER A 218 20.72 -0.89 16.71
CA SER A 218 21.16 -0.29 17.97
C SER A 218 20.36 -0.87 19.13
N PRO A 219 20.94 -1.00 20.34
CA PRO A 219 20.19 -1.40 21.52
C PRO A 219 19.04 -0.44 21.88
N GLY A 220 19.19 0.84 21.56
CA GLY A 220 18.23 1.90 21.89
C GLY A 220 17.30 2.30 20.74
N LYS A 221 16.72 3.49 20.86
CA LYS A 221 15.98 4.12 19.76
C LYS A 221 16.97 4.84 18.83
N GLN A 222 16.76 4.73 17.52
CA GLN A 222 17.60 5.35 16.49
C GLN A 222 16.91 6.59 15.94
N ASP A 223 17.67 7.67 15.78
CA ASP A 223 17.26 8.87 15.04
C ASP A 223 17.53 8.75 13.53
N VAL A 224 18.36 7.79 13.12
CA VAL A 224 18.76 7.59 11.73
C VAL A 224 18.67 6.12 11.38
N LEU A 225 18.01 5.82 10.27
CA LEU A 225 17.96 4.47 9.70
C LEU A 225 18.82 4.39 8.44
N ASP A 226 19.66 3.38 8.35
CA ASP A 226 20.36 3.04 7.11
C ASP A 226 19.62 1.89 6.40
N LEU A 227 19.31 2.10 5.12
CA LEU A 227 18.67 1.13 4.22
C LEU A 227 19.63 0.84 3.05
N PHE A 228 19.84 -0.44 2.75
CA PHE A 228 20.55 -0.85 1.53
C PHE A 228 19.56 -1.42 0.53
N VAL A 229 19.50 -0.80 -0.64
CA VAL A 229 18.49 -1.08 -1.64
C VAL A 229 19.16 -1.40 -2.97
N GLN A 230 18.75 -2.49 -3.61
CA GLN A 230 19.16 -2.79 -4.97
C GLN A 230 18.38 -1.88 -5.94
N THR A 231 19.07 -1.27 -6.90
CA THR A 231 18.39 -0.51 -7.96
C THR A 231 17.55 -1.43 -8.83
N ARG A 232 16.25 -1.16 -8.85
CA ARG A 232 15.24 -1.74 -9.75
C ARG A 232 14.54 -0.62 -10.52
N HIS A 233 13.88 -0.98 -11.63
CA HIS A 233 13.04 -0.05 -12.38
C HIS A 233 12.02 0.66 -11.47
N GLY A 234 11.78 1.94 -11.73
CA GLY A 234 10.84 2.77 -10.97
C GLY A 234 11.54 3.73 -9.99
N LEU A 235 11.10 3.74 -8.72
CA LEU A 235 11.57 4.70 -7.71
C LEU A 235 13.09 4.65 -7.50
N THR A 236 13.64 3.45 -7.32
CA THR A 236 15.05 3.27 -6.95
C THR A 236 16.04 3.65 -8.05
N GLU A 237 15.65 3.46 -9.31
CA GLU A 237 16.42 3.92 -10.47
C GLU A 237 16.45 5.45 -10.55
N LYS A 238 15.30 6.10 -10.32
CA LYS A 238 15.21 7.57 -10.27
C LYS A 238 16.09 8.14 -9.15
N LEU A 239 16.05 7.54 -7.96
CA LEU A 239 16.94 7.93 -6.85
C LEU A 239 18.42 7.82 -7.23
N ARG A 240 18.80 6.73 -7.92
CA ARG A 240 20.17 6.54 -8.41
C ARG A 240 20.55 7.61 -9.42
N ALA A 241 19.67 7.94 -10.35
CA ALA A 241 19.91 8.95 -11.38
C ALA A 241 20.20 10.33 -10.75
N HIS A 242 19.41 10.75 -9.76
CA HIS A 242 19.65 11.98 -9.00
C HIS A 242 20.96 11.93 -8.21
N ALA A 243 21.21 10.85 -7.48
CA ALA A 243 22.44 10.70 -6.69
C ALA A 243 23.71 10.61 -7.57
N ALA A 244 23.60 10.13 -8.81
CA ALA A 244 24.72 10.08 -9.75
C ALA A 244 25.10 11.47 -10.29
N LEU A 245 24.14 12.39 -10.41
CA LEU A 245 24.37 13.76 -10.88
C LEU A 245 25.05 14.61 -9.80
N GLU A 246 24.53 14.59 -8.57
CA GLU A 246 24.94 15.50 -7.49
C GLU A 246 25.93 14.86 -6.49
N GLY A 247 26.19 13.55 -6.62
CA GLY A 247 26.99 12.77 -5.68
C GLY A 247 26.28 12.42 -4.37
N THR A 248 25.40 13.30 -3.87
CA THR A 248 24.45 13.02 -2.78
C THR A 248 23.17 13.78 -3.05
N ALA A 249 22.05 13.07 -3.17
CA ALA A 249 20.74 13.65 -3.45
C ALA A 249 19.81 13.40 -2.27
N SER A 250 18.93 14.36 -2.03
CA SER A 250 18.42 14.53 -0.68
C SER A 250 16.91 14.87 -0.70
N PHE A 251 16.14 13.89 -0.24
CA PHE A 251 14.70 13.59 -0.31
C PHE A 251 13.81 13.97 0.88
N THR A 252 12.67 14.68 0.72
CA THR A 252 11.61 14.59 1.75
C THR A 252 11.11 13.15 1.80
N ALA A 253 11.13 12.54 2.97
CA ALA A 253 10.87 11.11 3.11
C ALA A 253 10.06 10.83 4.36
N PHE A 254 8.93 10.14 4.25
CA PHE A 254 8.11 9.75 5.38
C PHE A 254 8.23 8.25 5.66
N VAL A 255 8.21 7.89 6.94
CA VAL A 255 8.42 6.52 7.39
C VAL A 255 7.18 5.99 8.10
N SER A 256 6.80 4.76 7.79
CA SER A 256 5.75 3.99 8.45
C SER A 256 6.32 2.64 8.89
N GLY A 257 6.07 2.23 10.15
CA GLY A 257 6.66 1.03 10.76
C GLY A 257 7.18 1.27 12.19
N PRO A 258 8.04 0.37 12.71
CA PRO A 258 8.65 -0.78 12.03
C PRO A 258 7.67 -1.94 11.88
N TYR A 259 7.81 -2.70 10.79
CA TYR A 259 6.97 -3.84 10.43
C TYR A 259 7.78 -5.13 10.36
N GLY A 260 7.08 -6.25 10.44
CA GLY A 260 7.69 -7.58 10.39
C GLY A 260 8.11 -8.09 11.76
N ARG A 261 8.20 -9.41 11.87
CA ARG A 261 8.64 -10.09 13.08
C ARG A 261 10.15 -10.02 13.19
N SER A 262 10.64 -9.69 14.38
CA SER A 262 12.06 -9.85 14.70
C SER A 262 12.34 -11.33 14.94
N GLU A 263 13.32 -11.89 14.24
CA GLU A 263 13.91 -13.14 14.69
C GLU A 263 14.78 -12.85 15.94
N PRO A 264 14.70 -13.67 17.00
CA PRO A 264 15.65 -13.58 18.09
C PRO A 264 17.05 -13.87 17.53
N VAL A 265 17.99 -12.99 17.86
CA VAL A 265 19.42 -13.17 17.59
C VAL A 265 20.06 -13.78 18.82
#